data_AF-A0A7W1KVU7-F1
#
_entry.id   AF-A0A7W1KVU7-F1
#
_cell.length_a   1.000
_cell.length_b   1.000
_cell.length_c   1.000
_cell.angle_alpha   90.00
_cell.angle_beta   90.00
_cell.angle_gamma   90.00
#
_symmetry.space_group_name_H-M   'P 1'
#
loop_
_entity.id
_entity.type
_entity.pdbx_description
1 polymer ?
#
loop_
_entity_poly.entity_id
_entity_poly.type
_entity_poly.pdbx_seq_one_letter_code
_entity_poly.pdbx_strand_id
1 'polypeptide(L)'
;MKLLRRQLKVQAALWVLGSLAIALFTRWVLEAVAGQPVLEEYVWARAIGVMGVVIALLMVLVAQRIEDLWWWSWAFAVLDVGLATLFALNALVGVPADAPAWPFWSLAALNGVLGAGLLVGMGIGGQEKPFV
;
A
#
# COMPACT_ATOMS: atom_id res chain seq x y z
N MET A 1 -8.34 6.20 19.15
CA MET A 1 -7.32 6.81 18.25
C MET A 1 -5.93 6.14 18.27
N LYS A 2 -5.48 5.53 19.37
CA LYS A 2 -4.13 4.90 19.45
C LYS A 2 -3.91 3.79 18.41
N LEU A 3 -4.92 2.95 18.17
CA LEU A 3 -4.84 1.84 17.22
C LEU A 3 -4.66 2.34 15.78
N LEU A 4 -5.51 3.27 15.32
CA LEU A 4 -5.42 3.88 14.00
C LEU A 4 -4.06 4.56 13.78
N ARG A 5 -3.56 5.30 14.78
CA ARG A 5 -2.23 5.91 14.76
C ARG A 5 -1.12 4.87 14.56
N ARG A 6 -1.20 3.74 15.29
CA ARG A 6 -0.23 2.65 15.16
C ARG A 6 -0.29 2.03 13.77
N GLN A 7 -1.50 1.77 13.26
CA GLN A 7 -1.71 1.18 11.94
C GLN A 7 -1.09 2.06 10.84
N LEU A 8 -1.39 3.36 10.84
CA LEU A 8 -0.82 4.31 9.88
C LEU A 8 0.71 4.34 9.91
N LYS A 9 1.33 4.26 11.09
CA LYS A 9 2.80 4.22 11.21
C LYS A 9 3.39 2.93 10.65
N VAL A 10 2.77 1.79 10.93
CA VAL A 10 3.20 0.48 10.39
C VAL A 10 3.08 0.49 8.88
N GLN A 11 1.94 0.95 8.36
CA GLN A 11 1.69 1.05 6.94
C GLN A 11 2.66 2.01 6.25
N ALA A 12 2.91 3.18 6.83
CA ALA A 12 3.90 4.12 6.30
C ALA A 12 5.30 3.50 6.21
N ALA A 13 5.72 2.74 7.22
CA ALA A 13 7.01 2.07 7.20
C ALA A 13 7.09 1.03 6.07
N LEU A 14 6.05 0.20 5.91
CA LEU A 14 5.99 -0.79 4.83
C LEU A 14 5.98 -0.12 3.45
N TRP A 15 5.19 0.94 3.29
CA TRP A 15 5.13 1.71 2.05
C TRP A 15 6.48 2.34 1.72
N VAL A 16 7.13 3.08 2.64
CA VAL A 16 8.47 3.64 2.38
C VAL A 16 9.46 2.56 1.95
N LEU A 17 9.53 1.44 2.68
CA LEU A 17 10.51 0.39 2.39
C LEU A 17 10.26 -0.25 1.02
N GLY A 18 9.01 -0.63 0.73
CA GLY A 18 8.64 -1.21 -0.57
C GLY A 18 8.84 -0.23 -1.72
N SER A 19 8.44 1.03 -1.52
CA SER A 19 8.56 2.10 -2.51
C SER A 19 10.01 2.47 -2.81
N LEU A 20 10.88 2.54 -1.80
CA LEU A 20 12.32 2.75 -2.01
C LEU A 20 12.96 1.57 -2.74
N ALA A 21 12.57 0.34 -2.39
CA ALA A 21 13.05 -0.86 -3.08
C ALA A 21 12.66 -0.82 -4.57
N ILE A 22 11.42 -0.48 -4.90
CA ILE A 22 10.95 -0.35 -6.28
C ILE A 22 11.63 0.83 -7.00
N ALA A 23 11.79 1.98 -6.35
CA ALA A 23 12.37 3.17 -6.98
C ALA A 23 13.86 3.00 -7.31
N LEU A 24 14.62 2.38 -6.41
CA LEU A 24 16.08 2.28 -6.52
C LEU A 24 16.54 0.96 -7.14
N PHE A 25 15.81 -0.14 -6.88
CA PHE A 25 16.21 -1.50 -7.25
C PHE A 25 15.16 -2.19 -8.12
N THR A 26 14.45 -1.43 -8.97
CA THR A 26 13.30 -1.90 -9.77
C THR A 26 13.55 -3.21 -10.48
N ARG A 27 14.69 -3.30 -11.18
CA ARG A 27 15.05 -4.49 -11.96
C ARG A 27 15.20 -5.72 -11.08
N TRP A 28 15.91 -5.58 -9.96
CA TRP A 28 16.11 -6.66 -9.02
C TRP A 28 14.79 -7.09 -8.37
N VAL A 29 13.94 -6.13 -7.97
CA VAL A 29 12.63 -6.41 -7.36
C VAL A 29 11.70 -7.13 -8.34
N LEU A 30 11.58 -6.64 -9.58
CA LEU A 30 10.64 -7.20 -10.55
C LEU A 30 11.15 -8.50 -11.18
N GLU A 31 12.39 -8.53 -11.64
CA GLU A 31 12.94 -9.71 -12.34
C GLU A 31 13.42 -10.78 -11.34
N ALA A 32 14.30 -10.42 -10.40
CA ALA A 32 14.98 -11.42 -9.58
C ALA A 32 14.12 -11.92 -8.41
N VAL A 33 13.38 -11.02 -7.76
CA VAL A 33 12.50 -11.39 -6.64
C VAL A 33 11.15 -11.85 -7.15
N ALA A 34 10.46 -11.02 -7.94
CA ALA A 34 9.10 -11.30 -8.38
C ALA A 34 9.02 -12.19 -9.63
N GLY A 35 10.14 -12.52 -10.28
CA GLY A 35 10.17 -13.39 -11.46
C GLY A 35 9.39 -12.85 -12.66
N GLN A 36 9.17 -11.53 -12.73
CA GLN A 36 8.39 -10.92 -13.79
C GLN A 36 9.20 -10.79 -15.08
N PRO A 37 8.52 -10.80 -16.25
CA PRO A 37 9.18 -10.57 -17.54
C PRO A 37 9.95 -9.25 -17.55
N VAL A 38 11.05 -9.23 -18.31
CA VAL A 38 11.86 -8.03 -18.49
C VAL A 38 11.03 -6.94 -19.19
N LEU A 39 10.97 -5.77 -18.57
CA LEU A 39 10.34 -4.59 -19.18
C LEU A 39 11.37 -3.86 -20.05
N GLU A 40 10.92 -3.31 -21.18
CA GLU A 40 11.76 -2.45 -22.03
C GLU A 40 12.23 -1.19 -21.29
N GLU A 41 11.37 -0.64 -20.43
CA GLU A 41 11.65 0.55 -19.62
C GLU A 41 11.05 0.45 -18.21
N TYR A 42 11.83 0.87 -17.20
CA TYR A 42 11.45 0.83 -15.78
C TYR A 42 11.00 2.18 -15.20
N VAL A 43 10.95 3.24 -16.01
CA VAL A 43 10.69 4.62 -15.54
C VAL A 43 9.35 4.73 -14.82
N TRP A 44 8.29 4.13 -15.37
CA TRP A 44 6.97 4.14 -14.72
C TRP A 44 6.97 3.44 -13.36
N ALA A 45 7.63 2.28 -13.26
CA ALA A 45 7.75 1.57 -11.98
C ALA A 45 8.54 2.39 -10.96
N ARG A 46 9.62 3.06 -11.38
CA ARG A 46 10.39 3.98 -10.51
C ARG A 46 9.56 5.18 -10.05
N ALA A 47 8.80 5.79 -10.95
CA ALA A 47 7.91 6.90 -10.63
C ALA A 47 6.85 6.48 -9.60
N ILE A 48 6.26 5.28 -9.75
CA ILE A 48 5.33 4.72 -8.75
C ILE A 48 6.03 4.52 -7.40
N GLY A 49 7.28 4.03 -7.41
CA GLY A 49 8.11 3.96 -6.21
C GLY A 49 8.23 5.34 -5.53
N VAL A 50 8.59 6.39 -6.27
CA VAL A 50 8.70 7.75 -5.70
C VAL A 50 7.36 8.25 -5.15
N MET A 51 6.25 8.05 -5.88
CA MET A 51 4.91 8.42 -5.40
C MET A 51 4.54 7.71 -4.11
N GLY A 52 4.89 6.42 -3.98
CA GLY A 52 4.62 5.66 -2.76
C GLY A 52 5.40 6.15 -1.54
N VAL A 53 6.61 6.69 -1.72
CA VAL A 53 7.34 7.37 -0.63
C VAL A 53 6.57 8.61 -0.15
N VAL A 54 6.04 9.41 -1.07
CA VAL A 54 5.23 10.59 -0.73
C VAL A 54 3.95 10.18 0.01
N ILE A 55 3.26 9.15 -0.45
CA ILE A 55 2.06 8.60 0.22
C ILE A 55 2.40 8.18 1.65
N ALA A 56 3.54 7.53 1.88
CA ALA A 56 3.96 7.14 3.21
C ALA A 56 4.25 8.34 4.13
N LEU A 57 4.82 9.42 3.61
CA LEU A 57 4.99 10.67 4.37
C LEU A 57 3.63 11.27 4.76
N LEU A 58 2.64 11.23 3.86
CA LEU A 58 1.27 11.66 4.18
C LEU A 58 0.64 10.79 5.26
N MET A 59 0.85 9.47 5.24
CA MET A 59 0.40 8.58 6.33
C MET A 59 1.04 8.96 7.67
N VAL A 60 2.33 9.29 7.69
CA VAL A 60 3.01 9.79 8.91
C VAL A 60 2.40 11.10 9.37
N LEU A 61 2.17 12.05 8.46
CA LEU A 61 1.54 13.34 8.79
C LEU A 61 0.17 13.14 9.45
N VAL A 62 -0.69 12.32 8.85
CA VAL A 62 -2.01 11.98 9.41
C VAL A 62 -1.87 11.28 10.76
N ALA A 63 -0.90 10.37 10.92
CA ALA A 63 -0.66 9.71 12.21
C ALA A 63 -0.18 10.69 13.30
N GLN A 64 0.59 11.72 12.96
CA GLN A 64 1.04 12.73 13.93
C GLN A 64 -0.13 13.64 14.36
N ARG A 65 -0.98 14.04 13.40
CA ARG A 65 -2.15 14.92 13.61
C ARG A 65 -3.46 14.16 13.63
N ILE A 66 -3.47 12.92 14.15
CA ILE A 66 -4.62 12.02 14.04
C ILE A 66 -5.89 12.60 14.66
N GLU A 67 -5.74 13.41 15.71
CA GLU A 67 -6.87 14.03 16.40
C GLU A 67 -7.66 15.00 15.51
N ASP A 68 -7.00 15.58 14.51
CA ASP A 68 -7.57 16.55 13.56
C ASP A 68 -7.85 15.90 12.19
N LEU A 69 -7.02 14.93 11.79
CA LEU A 69 -6.99 14.39 10.43
C LEU A 69 -7.43 12.93 10.31
N TRP A 70 -7.96 12.30 11.37
CA TRP A 70 -8.30 10.86 11.35
C TRP A 70 -9.18 10.48 10.14
N TRP A 71 -10.09 11.35 9.72
CA TRP A 71 -10.96 11.12 8.56
C TRP A 71 -10.19 10.94 7.25
N TRP A 72 -9.03 11.60 7.09
CA TRP A 72 -8.17 11.41 5.91
C TRP A 72 -7.60 10.00 5.79
N SER A 73 -7.70 9.17 6.83
CA SER A 73 -7.32 7.76 6.77
C SER A 73 -8.15 6.97 5.74
N TRP A 74 -9.34 7.46 5.36
CA TRP A 74 -10.12 6.88 4.26
C TRP A 74 -9.40 6.89 2.92
N ALA A 75 -8.57 7.91 2.65
CA ALA A 75 -7.80 7.94 1.40
C ALA A 75 -6.86 6.72 1.30
N PHE A 76 -6.24 6.34 2.41
CA PHE A 76 -5.35 5.17 2.47
C PHE A 76 -6.13 3.86 2.46
N ALA A 77 -7.30 3.80 3.12
CA ALA A 77 -8.16 2.62 3.09
C ALA A 77 -8.68 2.35 1.67
N VAL A 78 -9.12 3.38 0.94
CA VAL A 78 -9.55 3.27 -0.45
C VAL A 78 -8.38 2.86 -1.35
N LEU A 79 -7.20 3.44 -1.14
CA LEU A 79 -5.99 3.06 -1.87
C LEU A 79 -5.66 1.58 -1.67
N ASP A 80 -5.60 1.10 -0.42
CA ASP A 80 -5.30 -0.30 -0.11
C ASP A 80 -6.35 -1.25 -0.71
N VAL A 81 -7.64 -0.95 -0.57
CA VAL A 81 -8.71 -1.79 -1.15
C VAL A 81 -8.63 -1.81 -2.68
N GLY A 82 -8.38 -0.65 -3.30
CA GLY A 82 -8.19 -0.53 -4.74
C GLY A 82 -7.00 -1.33 -5.24
N LEU A 83 -5.84 -1.22 -4.57
CA LEU A 83 -4.65 -2.00 -4.91
C LEU A 83 -4.84 -3.49 -4.66
N ALA A 84 -5.48 -3.88 -3.54
CA ALA A 84 -5.79 -5.27 -3.26
C ALA A 84 -6.64 -5.89 -4.37
N THR A 85 -7.66 -5.15 -4.82
CA THR A 85 -8.54 -5.56 -5.92
C THR A 85 -7.78 -5.65 -7.23
N LEU A 86 -7.00 -4.64 -7.59
CA LEU A 86 -6.21 -4.61 -8.81
C LEU A 86 -5.20 -5.78 -8.85
N PHE A 87 -4.48 -6.02 -7.76
CA PHE A 87 -3.52 -7.11 -7.71
C PHE A 87 -4.18 -8.49 -7.71
N ALA A 88 -5.33 -8.67 -7.04
CA ALA A 88 -6.09 -9.91 -7.12
C ALA A 88 -6.60 -10.18 -8.54
N LEU A 89 -7.15 -9.16 -9.21
CA LEU A 89 -7.59 -9.27 -10.61
C LEU A 89 -6.42 -9.58 -11.53
N ASN A 90 -5.28 -8.90 -11.37
CA ASN A 90 -4.09 -9.20 -12.15
C ASN A 90 -3.61 -10.64 -11.92
N ALA A 91 -3.60 -11.12 -10.67
CA ALA A 91 -3.24 -12.49 -10.34
C ALA A 91 -4.18 -13.53 -10.96
N LEU A 92 -5.46 -13.20 -11.12
CA LEU A 92 -6.48 -14.08 -11.67
C LEU A 92 -6.43 -14.18 -13.20
N VAL A 93 -6.22 -13.07 -13.90
CA VAL A 93 -6.38 -13.03 -15.37
C VAL A 93 -5.30 -12.26 -16.14
N GLY A 94 -4.42 -11.53 -15.45
CA GLY A 94 -3.44 -10.64 -16.07
C GLY A 94 -2.00 -11.18 -16.12
N VAL A 95 -1.69 -12.27 -15.40
CA VAL A 95 -0.34 -12.84 -15.37
C VAL A 95 -0.12 -13.73 -16.61
N PRO A 96 0.96 -13.51 -17.39
CA PRO A 96 1.37 -14.41 -18.47
C PRO A 96 1.56 -15.85 -17.98
N ALA A 97 1.28 -16.84 -18.83
CA ALA A 97 1.32 -18.25 -18.45
C ALA A 97 2.70 -18.75 -17.99
N ASP A 98 3.76 -18.08 -18.41
CA ASP A 98 5.16 -18.34 -18.09
C ASP A 98 5.68 -17.53 -16.88
N ALA A 99 4.87 -16.63 -16.33
CA ALA A 99 5.24 -15.78 -15.21
C ALA A 99 4.57 -16.22 -13.89
N PRO A 100 5.26 -16.06 -12.74
CA PRO A 100 4.69 -16.41 -11.44
C PRO A 100 3.62 -15.40 -10.99
N ALA A 101 2.47 -15.91 -10.54
CA ALA A 101 1.36 -15.09 -10.03
C ALA A 101 1.45 -14.77 -8.52
N TRP A 102 2.32 -15.47 -7.77
CA TRP A 102 2.45 -15.32 -6.32
C TRP A 102 2.74 -13.87 -5.84
N PRO A 103 3.51 -13.02 -6.56
CA PRO A 103 3.78 -11.66 -6.08
C PRO A 103 2.50 -10.84 -6.00
N PHE A 104 1.60 -10.99 -6.98
CA PHE A 104 0.33 -10.29 -7.03
C PHE A 104 -0.64 -10.78 -5.95
N TRP A 105 -0.69 -12.08 -5.68
CA TRP A 105 -1.44 -12.60 -4.53
C TRP A 105 -0.92 -12.07 -3.19
N SER A 106 0.40 -11.99 -3.05
CA SER A 106 1.04 -11.48 -1.83
C SER A 106 0.74 -10.00 -1.62
N LEU A 107 0.84 -9.20 -2.67
CA LEU A 107 0.49 -7.78 -2.64
C LEU A 107 -1.01 -7.58 -2.40
N ALA A 108 -1.87 -8.40 -3.01
CA ALA A 108 -3.31 -8.35 -2.79
C ALA A 108 -3.65 -8.62 -1.32
N ALA A 109 -3.09 -9.68 -0.75
CA ALA A 109 -3.28 -10.05 0.65
C ALA A 109 -2.74 -8.96 1.59
N LEU A 110 -1.53 -8.44 1.34
CA LEU A 110 -0.92 -7.40 2.16
C LEU A 110 -1.79 -6.13 2.19
N ASN A 111 -2.19 -5.63 1.02
CA ASN A 111 -3.05 -4.44 0.95
C ASN A 111 -4.43 -4.72 1.57
N GLY A 112 -5.00 -5.91 1.37
CA GLY A 112 -6.26 -6.30 2.02
C GLY A 112 -6.17 -6.25 3.55
N VAL A 113 -5.08 -6.78 4.13
CA VAL A 113 -4.83 -6.75 5.58
C VAL A 113 -4.63 -5.32 6.07
N LEU A 114 -3.87 -4.50 5.35
CA LEU A 114 -3.62 -3.10 5.73
C LEU A 114 -4.90 -2.27 5.70
N GLY A 115 -5.67 -2.38 4.62
CA GLY A 115 -6.96 -1.71 4.45
C GLY A 115 -7.98 -2.14 5.50
N ALA A 116 -8.10 -3.45 5.77
CA ALA A 116 -8.95 -3.96 6.85
C ALA A 116 -8.51 -3.41 8.22
N GLY A 117 -7.21 -3.36 8.50
CA GLY A 117 -6.67 -2.77 9.73
C GLY A 117 -7.00 -1.28 9.88
N LEU A 118 -6.97 -0.51 8.78
CA LEU A 118 -7.41 0.89 8.78
C LEU A 118 -8.92 1.01 9.05
N LEU A 119 -9.75 0.19 8.40
CA LEU A 119 -11.20 0.18 8.62
C LEU A 119 -11.55 -0.14 10.08
N VAL A 120 -10.90 -1.14 10.67
CA VAL A 120 -11.06 -1.46 12.11
C VAL A 120 -10.60 -0.30 12.99
N GLY A 121 -9.44 0.28 12.68
CA GLY A 121 -8.90 1.43 13.40
C GLY A 121 -9.82 2.66 13.36
N MET A 122 -10.43 2.93 12.21
CA MET A 122 -11.41 4.00 12.01
C MET A 122 -12.75 3.69 12.67
N GLY A 123 -13.24 2.46 12.60
CA GLY A 123 -14.49 2.05 13.26
C GLY A 123 -14.43 2.24 14.77
N ILE A 124 -13.31 1.86 15.41
CA ILE A 124 -13.09 2.09 16.84
C ILE A 124 -12.82 3.57 17.12
N GLY A 125 -12.00 4.24 16.30
CA GLY A 125 -11.66 5.65 16.48
C GLY A 125 -12.84 6.61 16.31
N GLY A 126 -13.73 6.34 15.36
CA GLY A 126 -14.92 7.14 15.09
C GLY A 126 -15.97 7.09 16.20
N GLN A 127 -15.94 6.07 17.07
CA GLN A 127 -16.74 6.02 18.29
C GLN A 127 -16.19 6.97 19.38
N GLU A 128 -14.88 7.23 19.39
CA GLU A 128 -14.24 8.15 20.35
C GLU A 128 -14.41 9.62 19.94
N LYS A 129 -14.49 9.91 18.64
CA LYS A 129 -14.77 11.24 18.06
C LYS A 129 -15.75 11.09 16.88
N PRO A 130 -17.07 11.10 17.14
CA PRO A 130 -18.05 11.15 16.07
C PRO A 130 -17.87 12.43 15.25
N PHE A 131 -18.28 12.40 13.98
CA PHE A 131 -18.33 13.60 13.15
C PHE A 131 -19.08 14.71 13.86
N VAL A 132 -18.40 15.84 14.04
CA VAL A 132 -19.00 17.12 14.45
C VAL A 132 -18.86 18.09 13.30
#